data_AF-A0A484ZDY0-F1
#
_entry.id   AF-A0A484ZDY0-F1
#
_cell.length_a   1.000
_cell.length_b   1.000
_cell.length_c   1.000
_cell.angle_alpha   90.00
_cell.angle_beta   90.00
_cell.angle_gamma   90.00
#
_symmetry.space_group_name_H-M   'P 1'
#
loop_
_entity.id
_entity.type
_entity.pdbx_description
1 polymer ?
#
loop_
_entity_poly.entity_id
_entity_poly.type
_entity_poly.pdbx_seq_one_letter_code
_entity_poly.pdbx_strand_id
1 'polypeptide(L)'
;MHQFDKVEMVQIVRPEDSMDALEEMTGHAEKVLELLGLPYRRMALCTGDMGFGACKTFDLEVWVPAQNTYREISSCSNVWDFQARRMQARCRNKSDKKTRLVHTLNGSGLAVGRTLVAVLENYQQADGRIEIPEVLRPYMKGQQFIG
;
A
#
# COMPACT_ATOMS: atom_id res chain seq x y z
N MET A 1 -17.48 3.05 3.78
CA MET A 1 -17.60 2.28 5.04
C MET A 1 -17.09 3.14 6.18
N HIS A 2 -17.74 3.13 7.35
CA HIS A 2 -17.21 3.83 8.53
C HIS A 2 -16.05 3.07 9.21
N GLN A 3 -16.01 1.76 9.06
CA GLN A 3 -14.93 0.89 9.52
C GLN A 3 -14.43 0.03 8.35
N PHE A 4 -13.12 -0.16 8.26
CA PHE A 4 -12.49 -1.07 7.31
C PHE A 4 -11.14 -1.53 7.85
N ASP A 5 -10.72 -2.74 7.49
CA ASP A 5 -9.42 -3.28 7.87
C ASP A 5 -8.33 -2.87 6.87
N LYS A 6 -7.13 -2.64 7.40
CA LYS A 6 -5.94 -2.28 6.63
C LYS A 6 -4.70 -2.91 7.25
N VAL A 7 -3.85 -3.48 6.40
CA VAL A 7 -2.49 -3.84 6.79
C VAL A 7 -1.58 -2.66 6.46
N GLU A 8 -1.00 -2.03 7.49
CA GLU A 8 -0.20 -0.81 7.35
C GLU A 8 1.31 -1.11 7.39
N MET A 9 2.04 -0.51 6.46
CA MET A 9 3.50 -0.44 6.50
C MET A 9 3.93 0.96 6.94
N VAL A 10 4.91 1.03 7.84
CA VAL A 10 5.53 2.29 8.29
C VAL A 10 7.04 2.09 8.29
N GLN A 11 7.78 3.06 7.74
CA GLN A 11 9.24 3.08 7.84
C GLN A 11 9.74 4.35 8.53
N ILE A 12 10.76 4.19 9.36
CA ILE A 12 11.54 5.30 9.95
C ILE A 12 12.97 5.15 9.45
N VAL A 13 13.40 6.09 8.61
CA VAL A 13 14.65 5.94 7.83
C VAL A 13 15.58 7.13 8.03
N ARG A 14 16.85 6.94 7.65
CA ARG A 14 17.76 8.08 7.54
C ARG A 14 17.27 9.00 6.41
N PRO A 15 17.41 10.33 6.55
CA PRO A 15 16.93 11.27 5.53
C PRO A 15 17.34 10.95 4.09
N GLU A 16 18.61 10.58 3.91
CA GLU A 16 19.23 10.24 2.63
C GLU A 16 18.64 8.99 1.96
N ASP A 17 18.04 8.07 2.70
CA ASP A 17 17.49 6.82 2.15
C ASP A 17 16.00 6.95 1.76
N SER A 18 15.36 8.07 2.08
CA SER A 18 13.89 8.15 2.12
C SER A 18 13.19 8.06 0.77
N MET A 19 13.84 8.45 -0.33
CA MET A 19 13.24 8.31 -1.67
C MET A 19 13.35 6.88 -2.20
N ASP A 20 14.48 6.21 -1.95
CA ASP A 20 14.66 4.79 -2.29
C ASP A 20 13.72 3.92 -1.45
N ALA A 21 13.56 4.26 -0.16
CA ALA A 21 12.58 3.63 0.73
C ALA A 21 11.12 3.77 0.23
N LEU A 22 10.78 4.87 -0.45
CA LEU A 22 9.45 5.05 -1.03
C LEU A 22 9.23 4.10 -2.21
N GLU A 23 10.24 3.94 -3.08
CA GLU A 23 10.19 2.99 -4.19
C GLU A 23 10.09 1.55 -3.66
N GLU A 24 10.89 1.19 -2.67
CA GLU A 24 10.86 -0.12 -2.01
C GLU A 24 9.48 -0.40 -1.38
N MET A 25 8.96 0.53 -0.57
CA MET A 25 7.66 0.39 0.10
C MET A 25 6.51 0.30 -0.90
N THR A 26 6.57 1.04 -2.01
CA THR A 26 5.57 0.92 -3.08
C THR A 26 5.65 -0.47 -3.71
N GLY A 27 6.86 -0.97 -3.99
CA GLY A 27 7.09 -2.33 -4.47
C GLY A 27 6.56 -3.42 -3.52
N HIS A 28 6.65 -3.23 -2.20
CA HIS A 28 6.04 -4.13 -1.23
C HIS A 28 4.51 -4.20 -1.36
N ALA A 29 3.85 -3.06 -1.57
CA ALA A 29 2.39 -3.01 -1.78
C ALA A 29 1.99 -3.62 -3.13
N GLU A 30 2.75 -3.32 -4.19
CA GLU A 30 2.59 -3.92 -5.52
C GLU A 30 2.70 -5.45 -5.46
N LYS A 31 3.64 -5.97 -4.67
CA LYS A 31 3.86 -7.40 -4.55
C LYS A 31 2.64 -8.17 -4.05
N VAL A 32 1.83 -7.55 -3.17
CA VAL A 32 0.58 -8.15 -2.69
C VAL A 32 -0.41 -8.32 -3.85
N LEU A 33 -0.56 -7.31 -4.72
CA LEU A 33 -1.44 -7.37 -5.89
C LEU A 33 -0.95 -8.40 -6.92
N GLU A 34 0.37 -8.42 -7.18
CA GLU A 34 0.99 -9.40 -8.08
C GLU A 34 0.76 -10.85 -7.63
N LEU A 35 1.00 -11.13 -6.33
CA LEU A 35 0.81 -12.47 -5.77
C LEU A 35 -0.67 -12.88 -5.77
N LEU A 36 -1.58 -11.93 -5.58
CA LEU A 36 -3.02 -12.14 -5.70
C LEU A 36 -3.52 -12.19 -7.14
N GLY A 37 -2.67 -11.99 -8.15
CA GLY A 37 -3.07 -12.00 -9.56
C GLY A 37 -4.03 -10.87 -9.95
N LEU A 38 -4.01 -9.74 -9.23
CA LEU A 38 -4.93 -8.62 -9.46
C LEU A 38 -4.29 -7.57 -10.38
N PRO A 39 -4.88 -7.26 -11.56
CA PRO A 39 -4.38 -6.20 -12.42
C PRO A 39 -4.46 -4.84 -11.74
N TYR A 40 -3.41 -4.04 -11.85
CA TYR A 40 -3.33 -2.73 -11.23
C TYR A 40 -2.51 -1.74 -12.06
N ARG A 41 -2.62 -0.46 -11.72
CA ARG A 41 -1.72 0.60 -12.20
C ARG A 41 -1.15 1.39 -11.03
N ARG A 42 0.05 1.94 -11.24
CA ARG A 42 0.72 2.83 -10.30
C ARG A 42 0.62 4.27 -10.78
N MET A 43 0.20 5.17 -9.89
CA MET A 43 -0.05 6.57 -10.19
C MET A 43 0.86 7.46 -9.33
N ALA A 44 1.64 8.34 -9.96
CA ALA A 44 2.32 9.42 -9.25
C ALA A 44 1.36 10.59 -9.10
N LEU A 45 1.02 10.97 -7.87
CA LEU A 45 0.06 12.05 -7.64
C LEU A 45 0.66 13.42 -7.96
N CYS A 46 -0.16 14.30 -8.53
CA CYS A 46 0.22 15.69 -8.76
C CYS A 46 0.11 16.51 -7.48
N THR A 47 0.70 17.70 -7.46
CA THR A 47 0.77 18.54 -6.26
C THR A 47 -0.58 18.91 -5.65
N GLY A 48 -1.62 19.07 -6.48
CA GLY A 48 -2.97 19.42 -6.02
C GLY A 48 -3.75 18.26 -5.42
N ASP A 49 -3.27 17.02 -5.57
CA ASP A 49 -3.96 15.79 -5.16
C ASP A 49 -3.19 15.03 -4.06
N MET A 50 -2.06 15.57 -3.59
CA MET A 50 -1.30 14.97 -2.49
C MET A 50 -1.95 15.23 -1.13
N GLY A 51 -1.87 14.23 -0.24
CA GLY A 51 -2.31 14.36 1.14
C GLY A 51 -1.48 15.40 1.93
N PHE A 52 -2.12 16.03 2.92
CA PHE A 52 -1.57 17.17 3.69
C PHE A 52 -0.12 17.02 4.19
N GLY A 53 0.29 15.81 4.59
CA GLY A 53 1.62 15.56 5.12
C GLY A 53 2.65 15.03 4.12
N ALA A 54 2.23 14.64 2.92
CA ALA A 54 3.10 13.96 1.97
C ALA A 54 3.95 14.95 1.17
N CYS A 55 5.22 14.60 0.93
CA CYS A 55 6.07 15.32 -0.04
C CYS A 55 6.06 14.63 -1.42
N LYS A 56 5.76 13.33 -1.47
CA LYS A 56 5.59 12.53 -2.68
C LYS A 56 4.73 11.30 -2.36
N THR A 57 3.77 10.99 -3.23
CA THR A 57 2.84 9.87 -3.06
C THR A 57 2.72 9.06 -4.35
N PHE A 58 2.69 7.74 -4.20
CA PHE A 58 2.25 6.82 -5.23
C PHE A 58 0.98 6.12 -4.77
N ASP A 59 -0.05 6.16 -5.60
CA ASP A 59 -1.25 5.37 -5.41
C ASP A 59 -1.20 4.12 -6.29
N LEU A 60 -1.66 3.01 -5.73
CA LEU A 60 -1.96 1.80 -6.50
C LEU A 60 -3.46 1.74 -6.69
N GLU A 61 -3.87 1.52 -7.93
CA GLU A 61 -5.27 1.37 -8.29
C GLU A 61 -5.49 0.00 -8.92
N VAL A 62 -6.40 -0.80 -8.35
CA VAL A 62 -6.73 -2.16 -8.80
C VAL A 62 -7.90 -2.14 -9.77
N TRP A 63 -7.91 -3.07 -10.74
CA TRP A 63 -9.01 -3.22 -11.67
C TRP A 63 -10.29 -3.70 -10.97
N VAL A 64 -11.41 -3.02 -11.25
CA VAL A 64 -12.74 -3.36 -10.75
C VAL A 64 -13.67 -3.63 -11.94
N PRO A 65 -13.85 -4.91 -12.35
CA PRO A 65 -14.59 -5.29 -13.55
C PRO A 65 -15.97 -4.65 -13.69
N ALA A 66 -16.80 -4.67 -12.63
CA ALA A 66 -18.17 -4.14 -12.69
C ALA A 66 -18.21 -2.62 -12.94
N GLN A 67 -17.12 -1.92 -12.63
CA GLN A 67 -16.98 -0.48 -12.84
C GLN A 67 -16.18 -0.14 -14.10
N ASN A 68 -15.59 -1.14 -14.76
CA ASN A 68 -14.79 -0.98 -15.96
C ASN A 68 -13.67 0.08 -15.82
N THR A 69 -13.02 0.12 -14.66
CA THR A 69 -11.95 1.08 -14.36
C THR A 69 -11.03 0.56 -13.25
N TYR A 70 -9.89 1.23 -13.08
CA TYR A 70 -9.04 1.09 -11.89
C TYR A 70 -9.58 1.94 -10.73
N ARG A 71 -9.48 1.42 -9.50
CA ARG A 71 -9.87 2.10 -8.26
C ARG A 71 -8.76 1.99 -7.22
N GLU A 72 -8.46 3.08 -6.53
CA GLU A 72 -7.45 3.15 -5.47
C GLU A 72 -7.60 2.01 -4.44
N ILE A 73 -6.49 1.34 -4.12
CA ILE A 73 -6.39 0.25 -3.14
C ILE A 73 -5.23 0.43 -2.14
N SER A 74 -4.25 1.27 -2.49
CA SER A 74 -3.15 1.66 -1.61
C SER A 74 -2.68 3.07 -1.94
N SER A 75 -2.18 3.76 -0.91
CA SER A 75 -1.45 5.02 -1.03
C SER A 75 -0.14 4.89 -0.23
N CYS A 76 0.98 5.11 -0.90
CA CYS A 76 2.35 5.00 -0.37
C CYS A 76 3.02 6.37 -0.41
N SER A 77 3.40 6.91 0.75
CA SER A 77 3.85 8.30 0.88
C SER A 77 5.19 8.42 1.61
N ASN A 78 6.06 9.30 1.08
CA ASN A 78 7.17 9.87 1.83
C ASN A 78 6.69 11.18 2.47
N VAL A 79 6.92 11.32 3.78
CA VAL A 79 6.48 12.47 4.59
C VAL A 79 7.66 13.39 4.95
N TRP A 80 8.86 13.07 4.45
CA TRP A 80 10.10 13.76 4.78
C TRP A 80 10.26 13.87 6.30
N ASP A 81 10.72 15.02 6.79
CA ASP A 81 10.83 15.33 8.21
C ASP A 81 9.57 15.98 8.82
N PHE A 82 8.44 16.04 8.09
CA PHE A 82 7.24 16.79 8.54
C PHE A 82 6.66 16.21 9.83
N GLN A 83 6.39 14.90 9.86
CA GLN A 83 5.94 14.19 11.06
C GLN A 83 7.04 14.12 12.12
N ALA A 84 8.28 13.86 11.70
CA ALA A 84 9.42 13.79 12.62
C ALA A 84 9.63 15.09 13.40
N ARG A 85 9.44 16.26 12.76
CA ARG A 85 9.50 17.57 13.41
C ARG A 85 8.42 17.74 14.47
N ARG A 86 7.20 17.25 14.21
CA ARG A 86 6.08 17.29 15.17
C ARG A 86 6.29 16.37 16.37
N MET A 87 6.86 15.19 16.14
CA MET A 87 7.11 14.18 17.18
C MET A 87 8.47 14.33 17.87
N GLN A 88 9.35 15.19 17.37
CA GLN A 88 10.76 15.29 17.78
C GLN A 88 11.53 13.96 17.61
N ALA A 89 11.19 13.17 16.58
CA ALA A 89 11.85 11.90 16.28
C ALA A 89 13.21 12.14 15.59
N ARG A 90 14.28 11.55 16.12
CA ARG A 90 15.67 11.92 15.78
C ARG A 90 16.58 10.71 15.61
N CYS A 91 17.60 10.86 14.77
CA CYS A 91 18.70 9.93 14.62
C CYS A 91 20.05 10.64 14.79
N ARG A 92 21.10 9.86 15.03
CA ARG A 92 22.48 10.34 15.17
C ARG A 92 23.44 9.21 14.81
N ASN A 93 24.40 9.47 13.92
CA ASN A 93 25.50 8.53 13.71
C ASN A 93 26.49 8.60 14.88
N LYS A 94 27.24 7.52 15.14
CA LYS A 94 28.18 7.47 16.27
C LYS A 94 29.21 8.60 16.28
N SER A 95 29.60 9.10 15.09
CA SER A 95 30.55 10.20 14.90
C SER A 95 29.96 11.59 15.15
N ASP A 96 28.64 11.73 15.11
CA ASP A 96 28.01 13.04 15.01
C ASP A 96 27.78 13.65 16.40
N LYS A 97 28.16 14.92 16.57
CA LYS A 97 27.92 15.65 17.82
C LYS A 97 26.47 16.11 17.98
N LYS A 98 25.73 16.25 16.88
CA LYS A 98 24.34 16.73 16.86
C LYS A 98 23.41 15.66 16.31
N THR A 99 22.19 15.60 16.83
CA THR A 99 21.11 14.79 16.26
C THR A 99 20.47 15.50 15.07
N ARG A 100 19.93 14.74 14.13
CA ARG A 100 19.06 15.22 13.05
C ARG A 100 17.71 14.51 13.07
N LEU A 101 16.71 15.07 12.37
CA LEU A 101 15.40 14.43 12.25
C LEU A 101 15.49 13.19 11.36
N VAL A 102 14.69 12.17 11.67
CA VAL A 102 14.44 11.03 10.76
C VAL A 102 13.48 11.45 9.66
N HIS A 103 13.42 10.69 8.56
CA HIS A 103 12.28 10.74 7.66
C HIS A 103 11.32 9.59 7.96
N THR A 104 10.04 9.82 7.66
CA THR A 104 8.97 8.86 7.91
C THR A 104 8.21 8.54 6.62
N LEU A 105 7.85 7.29 6.45
CA LEU A 105 7.04 6.80 5.34
C LEU A 105 5.89 5.95 5.86
N ASN A 106 4.81 5.90 5.09
CA ASN A 106 3.68 5.01 5.33
C ASN A 106 3.06 4.56 4.01
N GLY A 107 2.51 3.35 4.01
CA GLY A 107 1.91 2.74 2.84
C GLY A 107 0.93 1.63 3.20
N SER A 108 -0.16 1.52 2.46
CA SER A 108 -1.11 0.41 2.65
C SER A 108 -0.59 -0.85 1.94
N GLY A 109 -0.65 -2.02 2.57
CA GLY A 109 -0.24 -3.30 1.98
C GLY A 109 -1.25 -4.43 2.19
N LEU A 110 -2.57 -4.24 2.10
CA LEU A 110 -3.36 -3.21 1.42
C LEU A 110 -4.57 -2.82 2.29
N ALA A 111 -5.49 -2.01 1.75
CA ALA A 111 -6.83 -1.85 2.32
C ALA A 111 -7.64 -3.15 2.11
N VAL A 112 -7.70 -4.02 3.12
CA VAL A 112 -8.20 -5.40 3.05
C VAL A 112 -9.63 -5.49 2.48
N GLY A 113 -10.52 -4.58 2.89
CA GLY A 113 -11.89 -4.55 2.38
C GLY A 113 -11.97 -4.24 0.88
N ARG A 114 -11.10 -3.35 0.36
CA ARG A 114 -11.04 -3.07 -1.08
C ARG A 114 -10.40 -4.23 -1.85
N THR A 115 -9.40 -4.89 -1.26
CA THR A 115 -8.80 -6.11 -1.82
C THR A 115 -9.83 -7.22 -1.94
N LEU A 116 -10.70 -7.40 -0.94
CA LEU A 116 -11.78 -8.39 -1.01
C LEU A 116 -12.72 -8.10 -2.18
N VAL A 117 -13.13 -6.85 -2.40
CA VAL A 117 -13.94 -6.46 -3.57
C VAL A 117 -13.23 -6.85 -4.87
N ALA A 118 -11.93 -6.52 -4.99
CA ALA A 118 -11.15 -6.85 -6.17
C ALA A 118 -11.06 -8.37 -6.40
N VAL A 119 -10.84 -9.18 -5.35
CA VAL A 119 -10.82 -10.65 -5.46
C VAL A 119 -12.19 -11.17 -5.90
N LEU A 120 -13.27 -10.76 -5.24
CA LEU A 120 -14.62 -11.23 -5.58
C LEU A 120 -14.98 -10.93 -7.04
N GLU A 121 -14.68 -9.73 -7.53
CA GLU A 121 -15.05 -9.36 -8.89
C GLU A 121 -14.13 -9.97 -9.96
N ASN A 122 -12.81 -10.04 -9.72
CA ASN A 122 -11.86 -10.53 -10.72
C ASN A 122 -11.82 -12.07 -10.82
N TYR A 123 -12.23 -12.78 -9.76
CA TYR A 123 -12.22 -14.25 -9.71
C TYR A 123 -13.60 -14.90 -9.85
N GLN A 124 -14.63 -14.13 -10.22
CA GLN A 124 -15.98 -14.66 -10.43
C GLN A 124 -16.04 -15.64 -11.60
N GLN A 125 -16.84 -16.69 -11.45
CA GLN A 125 -17.13 -17.68 -12.47
C GLN A 125 -18.54 -17.46 -13.04
N ALA A 126 -18.82 -18.04 -14.21
CA ALA A 126 -20.10 -17.87 -14.91
C ALA A 126 -21.33 -18.34 -14.09
N ASP A 127 -21.12 -19.26 -13.14
CA ASP A 127 -22.15 -19.79 -12.24
C ASP A 127 -22.25 -19.05 -10.89
N GLY A 128 -21.50 -17.95 -10.73
CA GLY A 128 -21.50 -17.12 -9.52
C GLY A 128 -20.56 -17.59 -8.41
N ARG A 129 -19.85 -18.72 -8.58
CA ARG A 129 -18.77 -19.10 -7.66
C ARG A 129 -17.59 -18.15 -7.79
N ILE A 130 -16.81 -18.03 -6.73
CA ILE A 130 -15.56 -17.26 -6.74
C ILE A 130 -14.39 -18.22 -6.65
N GLU A 131 -13.50 -18.19 -7.62
CA GLU A 131 -12.23 -18.91 -7.53
C GLU A 131 -11.34 -18.27 -6.45
N ILE A 132 -10.74 -19.10 -5.60
CA ILE A 132 -9.84 -18.64 -4.54
C ILE A 132 -8.43 -18.47 -5.15
N PRO A 133 -7.83 -17.27 -5.11
CA PRO A 133 -6.45 -17.05 -5.54
C PRO A 133 -5.49 -18.05 -4.91
N GLU A 134 -4.54 -18.58 -5.69
CA GLU A 134 -3.69 -19.69 -5.26
C GLU A 134 -2.96 -19.42 -3.93
N VAL A 135 -2.45 -18.20 -3.76
CA VAL A 135 -1.74 -17.75 -2.55
C VAL A 135 -2.63 -17.70 -1.30
N LEU A 136 -3.96 -17.68 -1.46
CA LEU A 136 -4.92 -17.69 -0.36
C LEU A 136 -5.39 -19.10 0.02
N ARG A 137 -5.26 -20.09 -0.86
CA ARG A 137 -5.73 -21.47 -0.63
C ARG A 137 -5.18 -22.12 0.65
N PRO A 138 -3.90 -21.92 1.05
CA PRO A 138 -3.38 -22.42 2.32
C PRO A 138 -4.11 -21.88 3.55
N TYR A 139 -4.62 -20.65 3.48
CA TYR A 139 -5.40 -20.01 4.55
C TYR A 139 -6.87 -20.45 4.55
N MET A 140 -7.33 -21.08 3.46
CA MET A 140 -8.70 -21.54 3.24
C MET A 140 -8.82 -23.06 3.33
N LYS A 141 -7.92 -23.73 4.08
CA LYS A 141 -7.90 -25.20 4.26
C LYS A 141 -7.86 -25.98 2.92
N GLY A 142 -7.23 -25.40 1.88
CA GLY A 142 -7.13 -26.00 0.56
C GLY A 142 -8.37 -25.86 -0.32
N GLN A 143 -9.39 -25.11 0.12
CA GLN A 143 -10.57 -24.81 -0.70
C GLN A 143 -10.17 -24.05 -1.97
N GLN A 144 -10.79 -24.39 -3.10
CA GLN A 144 -10.51 -23.79 -4.41
C GLN A 144 -11.58 -22.79 -4.86
N PHE A 145 -12.82 -22.92 -4.37
CA PHE A 145 -13.95 -22.06 -4.73
C PHE A 145 -14.78 -21.70 -3.51
N ILE A 146 -15.35 -20.50 -3.49
CA ILE A 146 -16.43 -20.09 -2.58
C ILE A 146 -17.75 -20.13 -3.35
N GLY A 147 -18.76 -20.79 -2.78
CA GLY A 147 -20.08 -20.98 -3.40
C GLY A 147 -20.30 -22.39 -3.94
#